data_AF-A0A1Q3EA74-F1
#
_entry.id   AF-A0A1Q3EA74-F1
#
_cell.length_a   1.000
_cell.length_b   1.000
_cell.length_c   1.000
_cell.angle_alpha   90.00
_cell.angle_beta   90.00
_cell.angle_gamma   90.00
#
_symmetry.space_group_name_H-M   'P 1'
#
loop_
_entity.id
_entity.type
_entity.pdbx_description
1 polymer ?
#
loop_
_entity_poly.entity_id
_entity_poly.type
_entity_poly.pdbx_seq_one_letter_code
_entity_poly.pdbx_strand_id
1 'polypeptide(L)'
;MEDHEKRMRNLIKRVHDLGGTATDAQFWRIVISSMPPEWRSDVRSVPGSTSAEAFTYLHTLWYEKEEERREDERDTKRVKALMSAHSNTQTRNNGKPTITCHNCSKPGHIARKCWAKGGGMEGQWPKQGQANRPKTEANAQAASMDNAEVSSPMATYVLSAQSRNDKLDKSIPF
;
A
#
# COMPACT_ATOMS: atom_id res chain seq x y z
N MET A 1 15.97 -6.64 20.97
CA MET A 1 17.34 -6.12 21.25
C MET A 1 17.59 -5.94 22.75
N GLU A 2 16.66 -5.32 23.48
CA GLU A 2 16.78 -5.00 24.91
C GLU A 2 17.21 -6.17 25.81
N ASP A 3 16.67 -7.36 25.60
CA ASP A 3 17.05 -8.56 26.36
C ASP A 3 18.52 -8.96 26.17
N HIS A 4 19.02 -8.83 24.93
CA HIS A 4 20.41 -9.13 24.61
C HIS A 4 21.34 -8.15 25.32
N GLU A 5 21.03 -6.86 25.24
CA GLU A 5 21.77 -5.81 25.91
C GLU A 5 21.82 -6.00 27.44
N LYS A 6 20.66 -6.31 28.05
CA LYS A 6 20.57 -6.60 29.49
C LYS A 6 21.40 -7.82 29.87
N ARG A 7 21.37 -8.88 29.06
CA ARG A 7 22.21 -10.07 29.25
C ARG A 7 23.70 -9.72 29.20
N MET A 8 24.13 -8.98 28.17
CA MET A 8 25.53 -8.57 28.02
C MET A 8 26.01 -7.69 29.17
N ARG A 9 25.18 -6.73 29.61
CA ARG A 9 25.48 -5.90 30.79
C ARG A 9 25.55 -6.70 32.09
N ASN A 10 24.75 -7.75 32.24
CA ASN A 10 24.84 -8.62 33.42
C ASN A 10 26.10 -9.52 33.39
N LEU A 11 26.53 -9.95 32.20
CA LEU A 11 27.76 -10.74 32.05
C LEU A 11 29.00 -9.93 32.40
N ILE A 12 29.12 -8.68 31.90
CA ILE A 12 30.27 -7.83 32.23
C ILE A 12 30.32 -7.49 33.73
N LYS A 13 29.17 -7.26 34.38
CA LYS A 13 29.10 -7.08 35.84
C LYS A 13 29.65 -8.29 36.59
N ARG A 14 29.21 -9.50 36.23
CA ARG A 14 29.72 -10.74 36.83
C ARG A 14 31.22 -10.93 36.62
N VAL A 15 31.75 -10.57 35.45
CA VAL A 15 33.19 -10.62 35.18
C VAL A 15 33.94 -9.68 36.12
N HIS A 16 33.45 -8.46 36.33
CA HIS A 16 34.03 -7.51 37.27
C HIS A 16 33.93 -7.97 38.73
N ASP A 17 32.79 -8.57 39.14
CA ASP A 17 32.59 -9.09 40.49
C ASP A 17 33.57 -10.23 40.83
N LEU A 18 34.01 -10.99 39.82
CA LEU A 18 35.01 -12.06 39.95
C LEU A 18 36.46 -11.53 39.86
N GLY A 19 36.66 -10.22 39.80
CA GLY A 19 37.99 -9.58 39.70
C GLY A 19 38.54 -9.52 38.27
N GLY A 20 37.74 -9.86 37.26
CA GLY A 20 38.10 -9.69 35.85
C GLY A 20 38.05 -8.23 35.42
N THR A 21 38.97 -7.84 34.54
CA THR A 21 38.97 -6.52 33.92
C THR A 21 38.69 -6.66 32.43
N ALA A 22 37.75 -5.86 31.94
CA ALA A 22 37.44 -5.75 30.53
C ALA A 22 37.20 -4.27 30.24
N THR A 23 37.92 -3.74 29.26
CA THR A 23 37.74 -2.36 28.82
C THR A 23 36.47 -2.26 27.98
N ASP A 24 35.88 -1.07 27.91
CA ASP A 24 34.64 -0.85 27.16
C ASP A 24 34.80 -1.22 25.67
N ALA A 25 35.98 -0.97 25.09
CA ALA A 25 36.30 -1.35 23.72
C ALA A 25 36.38 -2.87 23.51
N GLN A 26 36.86 -3.62 24.51
CA GLN A 26 36.83 -5.09 24.46
C GLN A 26 35.39 -5.59 24.63
N PHE A 27 34.63 -4.99 25.54
CA PHE A 27 33.23 -5.33 25.72
C PHE A 27 32.41 -5.08 24.46
N TRP A 28 32.65 -3.97 23.76
CA TRP A 28 32.06 -3.67 22.45
C TRP A 28 32.31 -4.78 21.41
N ARG A 29 33.55 -5.28 21.30
CA ARG A 29 33.87 -6.42 20.41
C ARG A 29 33.13 -7.69 20.82
N ILE A 30 33.02 -7.96 22.13
CA ILE A 30 32.28 -9.11 22.65
C ILE A 30 30.79 -8.99 22.31
N VAL A 31 30.19 -7.80 22.46
CA VAL A 31 28.79 -7.54 22.07
C VAL A 31 28.57 -7.86 20.59
N ILE A 32 29.36 -7.27 19.70
CA ILE A 32 29.31 -7.50 18.24
C ILE A 32 29.41 -9.00 17.91
N SER A 33 30.37 -9.71 18.51
CA SER A 33 30.58 -11.14 18.23
C SER A 33 29.50 -12.06 18.82
N SER A 34 28.79 -11.61 19.86
CA SER A 34 27.71 -12.37 20.51
C SER A 34 26.35 -12.25 19.80
N MET A 35 26.26 -11.41 18.76
CA MET A 35 25.03 -11.23 17.98
C MET A 35 24.71 -12.48 17.14
N PRO A 36 23.42 -12.81 16.93
CA PRO A 36 23.02 -13.94 16.10
C PRO A 36 23.54 -13.83 14.65
N PRO A 37 23.70 -14.96 13.93
CA PRO A 37 24.20 -14.96 12.54
C PRO A 37 23.41 -14.06 11.58
N GLU A 38 22.11 -13.93 11.81
CA GLU A 38 21.18 -13.08 11.05
C GLU A 38 21.56 -11.60 11.11
N TRP A 39 22.25 -11.18 12.17
CA TRP A 39 22.67 -9.79 12.41
C TRP A 39 24.07 -9.49 11.90
N ARG A 40 24.79 -10.47 11.31
CA ARG A 40 26.19 -10.27 10.89
C ARG A 40 26.39 -9.18 9.85
N SER A 41 25.38 -8.91 9.01
CA SER A 41 25.42 -7.81 8.05
C SER A 41 25.38 -6.47 8.77
N ASP A 42 24.38 -6.31 9.64
CA ASP A 42 24.06 -5.10 10.40
C ASP A 42 25.14 -4.77 11.45
N VAL A 43 25.81 -5.81 11.96
CA VAL A 43 26.87 -5.69 12.97
C VAL A 43 28.20 -5.21 12.38
N ARG A 44 28.43 -5.37 11.07
CA ARG A 44 29.65 -4.89 10.39
C ARG A 44 29.67 -3.38 10.22
N SER A 45 28.50 -2.74 10.15
CA SER A 45 28.36 -1.30 9.97
C SER A 45 28.33 -0.52 11.28
N VAL A 46 28.39 -1.19 12.44
CA VAL A 46 28.35 -0.55 13.76
C VAL A 46 29.51 0.43 13.89
N PRO A 47 29.23 1.74 14.00
CA PRO A 47 30.28 2.74 14.20
C PRO A 47 30.81 2.70 15.63
N GLY A 48 31.98 3.29 15.81
CA GLY A 48 32.53 3.54 17.14
C GLY A 48 33.39 2.43 17.72
N SER A 49 33.78 2.65 18.97
CA SER A 49 34.57 1.71 19.77
C SER A 49 34.04 1.54 21.20
N THR A 50 32.87 2.13 21.50
CA THR A 50 32.25 2.08 22.82
C THR A 50 31.04 1.18 22.81
N SER A 51 30.76 0.52 23.93
CA SER A 51 29.61 -0.38 24.03
C SER A 51 28.28 0.39 23.96
N ALA A 52 28.25 1.63 24.48
CA ALA A 52 27.08 2.50 24.46
C ALA A 52 26.68 2.93 23.04
N GLU A 53 27.66 3.30 22.21
CA GLU A 53 27.43 3.67 20.81
C GLU A 53 26.92 2.48 19.99
N ALA A 54 27.51 1.29 20.21
CA ALA A 54 27.01 0.08 19.57
C ALA A 54 25.59 -0.26 19.97
N PHE A 55 25.24 -0.21 21.26
CA PHE A 55 23.87 -0.48 21.67
C PHE A 55 22.89 0.56 21.12
N THR A 56 23.27 1.83 21.10
CA THR A 56 22.44 2.89 20.50
C THR A 56 22.17 2.60 19.03
N TYR A 57 23.22 2.31 18.25
CA TYR A 57 23.09 1.98 16.83
C TYR A 57 22.30 0.69 16.57
N LEU A 58 22.56 -0.36 17.35
CA LEU A 58 21.83 -1.62 17.23
C LEU A 58 20.36 -1.47 17.63
N HIS A 59 20.05 -0.62 18.60
CA HIS A 59 18.67 -0.27 18.93
C HIS A 59 17.99 0.48 17.80
N THR A 60 18.64 1.51 17.24
CA THR A 60 18.05 2.27 16.12
C THR A 60 17.77 1.38 14.92
N LEU A 61 18.72 0.51 14.55
CA LEU A 61 18.52 -0.47 13.48
C LEU A 61 17.40 -1.47 13.79
N TRP A 62 17.28 -1.90 15.06
CA TRP A 62 16.22 -2.80 15.46
C TRP A 62 14.84 -2.14 15.34
N TYR A 63 14.69 -0.89 15.78
CA TYR A 63 13.44 -0.15 15.64
C TYR A 63 13.06 0.09 14.18
N GLU A 64 14.01 0.45 13.32
CA GLU A 64 13.79 0.64 11.89
C GLU A 64 13.33 -0.65 11.21
N LYS A 65 14.03 -1.77 11.48
CA LYS A 65 13.68 -3.09 10.93
C LYS A 65 12.33 -3.60 11.44
N GLU A 66 12.00 -3.32 12.70
CA GLU A 66 10.71 -3.69 13.28
C GLU A 66 9.56 -2.83 12.71
N GLU A 67 9.82 -1.56 12.42
CA GLU A 67 8.88 -0.69 11.74
C GLU A 67 8.62 -1.13 10.30
N GLU A 68 9.67 -1.42 9.53
CA GLU A 68 9.56 -1.96 8.17
C GLU A 68 8.74 -3.25 8.17
N ARG A 69 9.06 -4.20 9.06
CA ARG A 69 8.30 -5.45 9.22
C ARG A 69 6.80 -5.21 9.48
N ARG A 70 6.48 -4.24 10.34
CA ARG A 70 5.09 -3.86 10.67
C ARG A 70 4.40 -3.14 9.51
N GLU A 71 5.13 -2.37 8.72
CA GLU A 71 4.63 -1.74 7.50
C GLU A 71 4.32 -2.78 6.41
N ASP A 72 5.25 -3.70 6.15
CA ASP A 72 5.06 -4.81 5.23
C ASP A 72 3.86 -5.67 5.59
N GLU A 73 3.65 -5.96 6.88
CA GLU A 73 2.45 -6.66 7.35
C GLU A 73 1.15 -5.89 7.06
N ARG A 74 1.16 -4.56 7.20
CA ARG A 74 0.00 -3.72 6.88
C ARG A 74 -0.24 -3.70 5.38
N ASP A 75 0.81 -3.60 4.58
CA ASP A 75 0.70 -3.52 3.13
C ASP A 75 0.31 -4.85 2.50
N THR A 76 0.90 -5.96 2.95
CA THR A 76 0.45 -7.30 2.55
C THR A 76 -1.02 -7.54 2.92
N LYS A 77 -1.47 -7.07 4.10
CA LYS A 77 -2.87 -7.13 4.50
C LYS A 77 -3.78 -6.25 3.62
N ARG A 78 -3.36 -5.04 3.27
CA ARG A 78 -4.08 -4.15 2.34
C ARG A 78 -4.19 -4.77 0.95
N VAL A 79 -3.09 -5.27 0.41
CA VAL A 79 -3.06 -5.97 -0.89
C VAL A 79 -3.99 -7.18 -0.88
N LYS A 80 -3.93 -8.02 0.15
CA LYS A 80 -4.81 -9.19 0.30
C LYS A 80 -6.30 -8.79 0.37
N ALA A 81 -6.62 -7.71 1.08
CA ALA A 81 -7.98 -7.20 1.16
C ALA A 81 -8.48 -6.68 -0.19
N LEU A 82 -7.66 -5.93 -0.93
CA LEU A 82 -7.96 -5.45 -2.28
C LEU A 82 -8.19 -6.62 -3.25
N MET A 83 -7.33 -7.64 -3.24
CA MET A 83 -7.47 -8.82 -4.09
C MET A 83 -8.77 -9.60 -3.79
N SER A 84 -9.12 -9.72 -2.50
CA SER A 84 -10.37 -10.38 -2.08
C SER A 84 -11.61 -9.59 -2.51
N ALA A 85 -11.57 -8.25 -2.40
CA ALA A 85 -12.65 -7.39 -2.85
C ALA A 85 -12.87 -7.50 -4.38
N HIS A 86 -11.78 -7.56 -5.15
CA HIS A 86 -11.87 -7.68 -6.61
C HIS A 86 -12.36 -9.07 -7.08
N SER A 87 -12.09 -10.14 -6.33
CA SER A 87 -12.63 -11.47 -6.64
C SER A 87 -14.15 -11.59 -6.43
N ASN A 88 -14.72 -10.81 -5.50
CA ASN A 88 -16.16 -10.87 -5.16
C ASN A 88 -17.02 -10.01 -6.12
N THR A 89 -16.44 -9.01 -6.76
CA THR A 89 -17.14 -8.20 -7.77
C THR A 89 -17.31 -8.94 -9.11
N GLN A 90 -16.37 -9.82 -9.46
CA GLN A 90 -16.43 -10.64 -10.67
C GLN A 90 -17.55 -11.70 -10.62
N THR A 91 -17.87 -12.25 -9.45
CA THR A 91 -18.87 -13.34 -9.30
C THR A 91 -20.31 -12.86 -9.18
N ARG A 92 -20.57 -11.59 -8.83
CA ARG A 92 -21.95 -11.06 -8.68
C ARG A 92 -22.69 -10.84 -10.00
N ASN A 93 -22.01 -10.85 -11.14
CA ASN A 93 -22.65 -10.66 -12.45
C ASN A 93 -23.05 -11.96 -13.16
N ASN A 94 -22.59 -13.13 -12.70
CA ASN A 94 -22.75 -14.38 -13.46
C ASN A 94 -23.86 -15.33 -12.94
N GLY A 95 -24.61 -14.93 -11.91
CA GLY A 95 -25.59 -15.78 -11.23
C GLY A 95 -27.06 -15.43 -11.45
N LYS A 96 -27.41 -14.54 -12.38
CA LYS A 96 -28.82 -14.28 -12.69
C LYS A 96 -29.35 -15.48 -13.48
N PRO A 97 -30.32 -16.25 -12.98
CA PRO A 97 -30.95 -17.28 -13.80
C PRO A 97 -31.47 -16.60 -15.07
N THR A 98 -31.06 -17.09 -16.23
CA THR A 98 -31.53 -16.61 -17.53
C THR A 98 -33.02 -16.91 -17.64
N ILE A 99 -33.85 -16.02 -17.12
CA ILE A 99 -35.30 -16.17 -17.12
C ILE A 99 -35.79 -16.22 -18.57
N THR A 100 -36.43 -17.33 -18.95
CA THR A 100 -36.96 -17.55 -20.30
C THR A 100 -38.40 -17.10 -20.37
N CYS A 101 -38.74 -16.34 -21.41
CA CYS A 101 -40.09 -15.86 -21.65
C CYS A 101 -41.01 -17.00 -22.10
N HIS A 102 -42.16 -17.21 -21.46
CA HIS A 102 -43.14 -18.23 -21.87
C HIS A 102 -43.90 -17.92 -23.17
N ASN A 103 -43.84 -16.69 -23.69
CA ASN A 103 -44.50 -16.31 -24.95
C ASN A 103 -43.58 -16.50 -26.16
N CYS A 104 -42.34 -15.99 -26.10
CA CYS A 104 -41.41 -16.02 -27.23
C CYS A 104 -40.21 -16.96 -27.05
N SER A 105 -40.12 -17.66 -25.91
CA SER A 105 -39.04 -18.58 -25.54
C SER A 105 -37.63 -17.97 -25.53
N LYS A 106 -37.51 -16.63 -25.58
CA LYS A 106 -36.22 -15.94 -25.50
C LYS A 106 -35.82 -15.67 -24.04
N PRO A 107 -34.53 -15.79 -23.69
CA PRO A 107 -34.03 -15.46 -22.35
C PRO A 107 -34.00 -13.94 -22.09
N GLY A 108 -34.01 -13.56 -20.82
CA GLY A 108 -33.81 -12.18 -20.35
C GLY A 108 -35.07 -11.40 -19.95
N HIS A 109 -36.28 -11.95 -20.13
CA HIS A 109 -37.53 -11.30 -19.74
C HIS A 109 -38.67 -12.31 -19.49
N ILE A 110 -39.74 -11.87 -18.82
CA ILE A 110 -40.98 -12.65 -18.60
C ILE A 110 -42.05 -12.32 -19.64
N ALA A 111 -43.05 -13.19 -19.81
CA ALA A 111 -44.16 -12.99 -20.76
C ALA A 111 -44.88 -11.63 -20.60
N ARG A 112 -45.02 -11.14 -19.36
CA ARG A 112 -45.62 -9.81 -19.08
C ARG A 112 -44.79 -8.65 -19.63
N LYS A 113 -43.47 -8.82 -19.78
CA LYS A 113 -42.54 -7.83 -20.34
C LYS A 113 -42.13 -8.17 -21.78
N CYS A 114 -42.88 -9.05 -22.44
CA CYS A 114 -42.58 -9.48 -23.79
C CYS A 114 -43.17 -8.50 -24.80
N TRP A 115 -42.34 -8.08 -25.76
CA TRP A 115 -42.74 -7.20 -26.86
C TRP A 115 -43.10 -7.96 -28.15
N ALA A 116 -42.99 -9.29 -28.16
CA ALA A 116 -43.44 -10.11 -29.28
C ALA A 116 -44.98 -10.08 -29.38
N LYS A 117 -45.50 -10.49 -30.54
CA LYS A 117 -46.93 -10.68 -30.77
C LYS A 117 -47.52 -11.61 -29.68
N GLY A 118 -48.63 -11.23 -29.06
CA GLY A 118 -49.23 -11.94 -27.92
C GLY A 118 -48.55 -11.71 -26.56
N GLY A 119 -47.59 -10.80 -26.48
CA GLY A 119 -46.88 -10.46 -25.23
C GLY A 119 -47.56 -9.35 -24.43
N GLY A 120 -47.31 -9.29 -23.12
CA GLY A 120 -47.92 -8.28 -22.25
C GLY A 120 -47.53 -6.82 -22.56
N MET A 121 -46.52 -6.60 -23.41
CA MET A 121 -46.07 -5.28 -23.87
C MET A 121 -46.04 -5.20 -25.40
N GLU A 122 -46.87 -5.99 -26.10
CA GLU A 122 -46.98 -5.93 -27.56
C GLU A 122 -47.16 -4.47 -28.06
N GLY A 123 -46.33 -4.06 -29.02
CA GLY A 123 -46.35 -2.69 -29.57
C GLY A 123 -45.63 -1.62 -28.74
N GLN A 124 -45.25 -1.89 -27.50
CA GLN A 124 -44.53 -0.95 -26.63
C GLN A 124 -43.00 -1.13 -26.67
N TRP A 125 -42.45 -1.44 -27.84
CA TRP A 125 -41.00 -1.55 -28.02
C TRP A 125 -40.34 -0.22 -27.62
N PRO A 126 -39.37 -0.23 -26.69
CA PRO A 126 -38.68 0.99 -26.32
C PRO A 126 -37.95 1.51 -27.56
N LYS A 127 -38.34 2.71 -28.01
CA LYS A 127 -37.59 3.46 -29.02
C LYS A 127 -36.19 3.67 -28.44
N GLN A 128 -35.23 2.94 -29.02
CA GLN A 128 -33.85 2.87 -28.57
C GLN A 128 -33.29 4.30 -28.47
N GLY A 129 -32.88 4.74 -27.26
CA GLY A 129 -32.16 6.01 -27.12
C GLY A 129 -32.20 6.74 -25.77
N GLN A 130 -33.12 6.45 -24.85
CA GLN A 130 -33.21 7.20 -23.57
C GLN A 130 -33.64 6.32 -22.39
N ALA A 131 -32.82 5.35 -22.00
CA ALA A 131 -33.05 4.56 -20.79
C ALA A 131 -31.84 4.54 -19.84
N ASN A 132 -31.05 5.62 -19.84
CA ASN A 132 -30.03 5.91 -18.83
C ASN A 132 -29.79 7.42 -18.71
N ARG A 133 -30.85 8.19 -18.42
CA ARG A 133 -30.68 9.50 -17.78
C ARG A 133 -31.10 9.35 -16.32
N PRO A 134 -30.18 9.43 -15.35
CA PRO A 134 -30.60 9.68 -13.98
C PRO A 134 -31.37 11.02 -13.96
N LYS A 135 -32.52 11.03 -13.32
CA LYS A 135 -33.37 12.21 -13.16
C LYS A 135 -32.66 13.17 -12.20
N THR A 136 -31.84 14.07 -12.72
CA THR A 136 -31.31 15.20 -11.95
C THR A 136 -32.44 16.22 -11.79
N GLU A 137 -33.07 16.22 -10.63
CA GLU A 137 -33.97 17.30 -10.21
C GLU A 137 -33.09 18.50 -9.82
N ALA A 138 -33.05 19.50 -10.70
CA ALA A 138 -32.38 20.77 -10.44
C ALA A 138 -33.26 21.60 -9.49
N ASN A 139 -32.80 21.82 -8.26
CA ASN A 139 -33.17 22.98 -7.47
C ASN A 139 -31.92 23.82 -7.23
N ALA A 140 -31.93 25.02 -7.79
CA ALA A 140 -30.89 26.03 -7.61
C ALA A 140 -31.19 26.83 -6.34
N GLN A 141 -30.36 26.66 -5.32
CA GLN A 141 -30.08 27.73 -4.37
C GLN A 141 -28.58 27.78 -4.10
N ALA A 142 -28.00 28.92 -4.44
CA ALA A 142 -26.65 29.31 -4.09
C ALA A 142 -26.52 29.52 -2.58
N ALA A 143 -25.44 29.02 -2.00
CA ALA A 143 -24.75 29.67 -0.89
C ALA A 143 -23.31 29.15 -0.80
N SER A 144 -22.44 30.10 -0.51
CA SER A 144 -20.98 30.09 -0.46
C SER A 144 -20.36 29.29 0.70
N MET A 145 -19.17 28.76 0.42
CA MET A 145 -17.99 28.57 1.27
C MET A 145 -18.12 27.72 2.55
N ASP A 146 -17.35 26.62 2.61
CA ASP A 146 -16.24 26.59 3.57
C ASP A 146 -15.13 25.59 3.21
N ASN A 147 -13.94 25.96 3.66
CA ASN A 147 -12.61 25.43 3.40
C ASN A 147 -12.28 24.27 4.34
N ALA A 148 -11.81 23.12 3.83
CA ALA A 148 -11.10 22.09 4.58
C ALA A 148 -10.29 21.15 3.67
N GLU A 149 -9.05 21.56 3.39
CA GLU A 149 -7.80 20.78 3.48
C GLU A 149 -7.87 19.24 3.39
N VAL A 150 -7.36 18.65 2.29
CA VAL A 150 -6.60 17.37 2.35
C VAL A 150 -5.49 17.38 1.30
N SER A 151 -4.27 17.59 1.78
CA SER A 151 -3.03 17.38 1.02
C SER A 151 -2.86 15.89 0.69
N SER A 152 -2.84 15.56 -0.60
CA SER A 152 -2.45 14.23 -1.10
C SER A 152 -1.02 14.33 -1.66
N PRO A 153 -0.05 13.54 -1.17
CA PRO A 153 1.38 13.71 -1.47
C PRO A 153 1.82 13.24 -2.88
N MET A 154 0.88 12.99 -3.80
CA MET A 154 1.18 12.36 -5.10
C MET A 154 1.23 13.36 -6.28
N ALA A 155 1.26 14.67 -6.03
CA ALA A 155 1.08 15.70 -7.07
C ALA A 155 2.35 16.52 -7.42
N THR A 156 3.53 16.16 -6.91
CA THR A 156 4.74 17.00 -7.07
C THR A 156 5.75 16.50 -8.12
N TYR A 157 5.43 15.49 -8.93
CA TYR A 157 6.43 14.86 -9.83
C TYR A 157 6.02 14.76 -11.30
N VAL A 158 5.47 15.83 -11.90
CA VAL A 158 5.50 15.98 -13.36
C VAL A 158 5.61 17.45 -13.73
N LEU A 159 6.83 18.02 -13.69
CA LEU A 159 7.08 19.32 -14.34
C LEU A 159 8.54 19.48 -14.76
N SER A 160 9.03 18.65 -15.69
CA SER A 160 10.26 18.99 -16.47
C SER A 160 10.40 18.15 -17.74
N ALA A 161 9.46 18.31 -18.68
CA ALA A 161 9.72 17.92 -20.07
C ALA A 161 8.74 18.64 -21.01
N GLN A 162 9.03 19.90 -21.35
CA GLN A 162 8.68 20.42 -22.67
C GLN A 162 9.40 21.72 -23.02
N SER A 163 10.14 21.63 -24.14
CA SER A 163 10.43 22.66 -25.13
C SER A 163 11.28 23.87 -24.75
N ARG A 164 12.59 23.75 -25.05
CA ARG A 164 13.31 24.81 -25.78
C ARG A 164 13.81 24.23 -27.08
N ASN A 165 12.98 24.30 -28.12
CA ASN A 165 13.45 24.20 -29.50
C ASN A 165 13.87 25.60 -29.92
N ASP A 166 15.12 25.95 -29.63
CA ASP A 166 15.79 27.05 -30.33
C ASP A 166 17.03 26.50 -31.02
N LYS A 167 17.04 26.73 -32.33
CA LYS A 167 18.06 26.32 -33.30
C LYS A 167 19.44 26.83 -32.88
N LEU A 168 20.41 25.92 -32.78
CA LEU A 168 21.83 26.25 -32.94
C LEU A 168 22.48 25.12 -33.73
N ASP A 169 22.44 25.30 -35.04
CA ASP A 169 23.19 24.54 -36.03
C ASP A 169 24.61 25.09 -36.11
N LYS A 170 25.56 24.18 -36.36
CA LYS A 170 26.93 24.34 -36.85
C LYS A 170 28.10 24.70 -35.90
N SER A 171 29.00 23.71 -35.87
CA SER A 171 30.46 23.76 -36.06
C SER A 171 31.34 24.08 -34.86
N ILE A 172 32.05 23.04 -34.39
CA ILE A 172 33.36 23.16 -33.76
C ILE A 172 34.34 22.41 -34.65
N PRO A 173 35.36 23.07 -35.25
CA PRO A 173 36.54 22.40 -35.75
C PRO A 173 37.70 22.49 -34.75
N PHE A 174 38.48 21.40 -34.74
CA PHE A 174 39.78 21.13 -34.09
C PHE A 174 39.80 20.88 -32.57
#